data_AF-A0ABD0QT15-F1
#
_entry.id   AF-A0ABD0QT15-F1
#
_cell.length_a   1.000
_cell.length_b   1.000
_cell.length_c   1.000
_cell.angle_alpha   90.00
_cell.angle_beta   90.00
_cell.angle_gamma   90.00
#
_symmetry.space_group_name_H-M   'P 1'
#
loop_
_entity.id
_entity.type
_entity.pdbx_description
1 polymer ?
#
loop_
_entity_poly.entity_id
_entity_poly.type
_entity_poly.pdbx_seq_one_letter_code
_entity_poly.pdbx_strand_id
1 'polypeptide(L)'
;MWRVFTGALSIEEKEKGSQVLQDLREIESWVYRLLRSPVPVAGQRRVDVEPALTFALPDPSRFSIVDFPLHLPLELLGVDACLQVLACILLEHK
;
A
#
# COMPACT_ATOMS: atom_id res chain seq x y z
N MET A 1 1.26 21.64 1.27
CA MET A 1 1.43 20.21 1.56
C MET A 1 2.58 19.60 0.76
N TRP A 2 2.57 19.57 -0.58
CA TRP A 2 3.68 19.02 -1.39
C TRP A 2 5.07 19.65 -1.13
N ARG A 3 5.14 20.97 -0.93
CA ARG A 3 6.41 21.67 -0.60
C ARG A 3 7.09 21.20 0.69
N VAL A 4 6.30 20.66 1.63
CA VAL A 4 6.81 20.10 2.89
C VAL A 4 7.51 18.77 2.60
N PHE A 5 6.89 17.90 1.78
CA PHE A 5 7.46 16.63 1.34
C PHE A 5 8.72 16.78 0.48
N THR A 6 8.89 17.89 -0.23
CA THR A 6 10.07 18.15 -1.06
C THR A 6 11.17 18.96 -0.35
N GLY A 7 11.03 19.24 0.94
CA GLY A 7 12.00 19.99 1.74
C GLY A 7 12.13 21.48 1.37
N ALA A 8 11.22 22.02 0.56
CA ALA A 8 11.23 23.39 0.06
C ALA A 8 10.54 24.38 1.03
N LEU A 9 10.98 24.36 2.29
CA LEU A 9 10.47 25.19 3.39
C LEU A 9 11.44 26.32 3.74
N SER A 10 10.87 27.49 4.02
CA SER A 10 11.61 28.64 4.54
C SER A 10 12.02 28.44 6.01
N ILE A 11 13.02 29.19 6.49
CA ILE A 11 13.59 29.04 7.85
C ILE A 11 12.53 29.32 8.94
N GLU A 12 11.62 30.27 8.71
CA GLU A 12 10.53 30.60 9.64
C GLU A 12 9.44 29.51 9.70
N GLU A 13 9.18 28.81 8.58
CA GLU A 13 8.25 27.68 8.52
C GLU A 13 8.83 26.43 9.20
N LYS A 14 10.16 26.30 9.26
CA LYS A 14 10.86 25.21 9.95
C LYS A 14 10.65 25.22 11.47
N GLU A 15 10.64 26.40 12.08
CA GLU A 15 10.42 26.53 13.53
C GLU A 15 8.96 26.27 13.93
N LYS A 16 7.99 26.70 13.12
CA LYS A 16 6.56 26.43 13.33
C LYS A 16 6.13 25.01 12.95
N GLY A 17 6.84 24.38 12.03
CA GLY A 17 6.55 23.06 11.48
C GLY A 17 7.25 21.89 12.19
N SER A 18 7.79 22.09 13.40
CA SER A 18 8.62 21.09 14.11
C SER A 18 8.01 19.68 14.12
N GLN A 19 6.72 19.56 14.47
CA GLN A 19 6.02 18.26 14.48
C GLN A 19 5.92 17.64 13.08
N VAL A 20 5.53 18.42 12.07
CA VAL A 20 5.41 17.93 10.69
C VAL A 20 6.78 17.47 10.14
N LEU A 21 7.85 18.17 10.51
CA LEU A 21 9.22 17.78 10.14
C LEU A 21 9.71 16.53 10.87
N GLN A 22 9.19 16.28 12.08
CA GLN A 22 9.45 15.05 12.81
C GLN A 22 8.71 13.89 12.17
N ASP A 23 7.42 14.05 11.87
CA ASP A 23 6.59 13.05 11.19
C ASP A 23 7.17 12.68 9.82
N LEU A 24 7.67 13.68 9.05
CA LEU A 24 8.34 13.42 7.77
C LEU A 24 9.61 12.58 7.92
N ARG A 25 10.46 12.92 8.90
CA ARG A 25 11.67 12.12 9.17
C ARG A 25 11.32 10.70 9.60
N GLU A 26 10.22 10.54 10.31
CA GLU A 26 9.72 9.24 10.71
C GLU A 26 9.29 8.41 9.49
N ILE A 27 8.49 8.99 8.60
CA ILE A 27 8.09 8.37 7.32
C ILE A 27 9.32 8.02 6.47
N GLU A 28 10.29 8.92 6.33
CA GLU A 28 11.52 8.67 5.58
C GLU A 28 12.30 7.49 6.17
N SER A 29 12.40 7.41 7.50
CA SER A 29 13.00 6.26 8.19
C SER A 29 12.26 4.96 7.91
N TRP A 30 10.93 4.98 7.83
CA TRP A 30 10.11 3.80 7.52
C TRP A 30 10.37 3.32 6.10
N VAL A 31 10.29 4.23 5.12
CA VAL A 31 10.55 3.92 3.72
C VAL A 31 11.96 3.37 3.55
N TYR A 32 12.95 4.03 4.17
CA TYR A 32 14.34 3.58 4.12
C TYR A 32 14.53 2.17 4.69
N ARG A 33 13.93 1.88 5.85
CA ARG A 33 13.99 0.55 6.47
C ARG A 33 13.30 -0.51 5.63
N LEU A 34 12.14 -0.19 5.04
CA LEU A 34 11.44 -1.09 4.13
C LEU A 34 12.30 -1.41 2.91
N LEU A 35 12.88 -0.40 2.25
CA LEU A 35 13.70 -0.57 1.05
C LEU A 35 15.01 -1.33 1.31
N ARG A 36 15.53 -1.26 2.54
CA ARG A 36 16.73 -2.01 2.96
C ARG A 36 16.43 -3.37 3.58
N SER A 37 15.18 -3.66 3.87
CA SER A 37 14.80 -4.97 4.38
C SER A 37 15.03 -6.04 3.31
N PRO A 38 15.47 -7.25 3.70
CA PRO A 38 15.55 -8.36 2.76
C PRO A 38 14.13 -8.70 2.25
N VAL A 39 14.01 -9.03 0.96
CA VAL A 39 12.73 -9.46 0.38
C VAL A 39 12.23 -10.70 1.13
N PRO A 40 11.02 -10.67 1.72
CA PRO A 40 10.51 -11.81 2.47
C PRO A 40 10.21 -12.97 1.52
N VAL A 41 10.46 -14.19 1.96
CA VAL A 41 10.04 -15.39 1.22
C VAL A 41 8.55 -15.63 1.52
N ALA A 42 7.73 -15.74 0.47
CA ALA A 42 6.30 -16.01 0.59
C ALA A 42 6.02 -17.21 1.51
N GLY A 43 5.06 -17.02 2.43
CA GLY A 43 4.66 -18.05 3.42
C GLY A 43 5.69 -18.37 4.52
N GLN A 44 6.90 -17.81 4.49
CA GLN A 44 7.97 -18.16 5.45
C GLN A 44 8.46 -16.99 6.28
N ARG A 45 8.50 -15.78 5.71
CA ARG A 45 9.06 -14.61 6.39
C ARG A 45 8.14 -13.41 6.27
N ARG A 46 8.21 -12.58 7.31
CA ARG A 46 7.55 -11.28 7.40
C ARG A 46 8.62 -10.19 7.55
N VAL A 47 8.34 -9.01 7.04
CA VAL A 47 9.15 -7.81 7.22
C VAL A 47 8.41 -6.91 8.19
N ASP A 48 9.00 -6.67 9.36
CA ASP A 48 8.48 -5.74 10.34
C ASP A 48 9.18 -4.39 10.20
N VAL A 49 8.40 -3.35 9.90
CA VAL A 49 8.84 -1.96 9.85
C VAL A 49 8.18 -1.23 11.02
N GLU A 50 8.97 -0.78 11.99
CA GLU A 50 8.40 0.05 13.06
C GLU A 50 7.88 1.39 12.52
N PRO A 51 6.80 1.95 13.10
CA PRO A 51 5.95 1.31 14.11
C PRO A 51 4.91 0.40 13.43
N ALA A 52 4.90 -0.86 13.86
CA ALA A 52 3.84 -1.86 13.66
C ALA A 52 3.35 -2.14 12.22
N LEU A 53 4.14 -1.85 11.18
CA LEU A 53 3.82 -2.28 9.81
C LEU A 53 4.49 -3.63 9.52
N THR A 54 3.69 -4.69 9.48
CA THR A 54 4.16 -6.03 9.11
C THR A 54 3.75 -6.36 7.67
N PHE A 55 4.73 -6.65 6.83
CA PHE A 55 4.54 -7.06 5.44
C PHE A 55 4.90 -8.53 5.25
N ALA A 56 4.20 -9.21 4.35
CA ALA A 56 4.53 -10.56 3.90
C ALA A 56 4.29 -10.63 2.39
N LEU A 57 5.08 -11.44 1.69
CA LEU A 57 4.72 -11.76 0.30
C LEU A 57 3.50 -12.69 0.28
N PRO A 58 2.57 -12.50 -0.67
CA PRO A 58 1.49 -13.44 -0.89
C PRO A 58 2.04 -14.81 -1.31
N ASP A 59 1.33 -15.86 -0.90
CA ASP A 59 1.67 -17.24 -1.28
C ASP A 59 1.45 -17.44 -2.79
N PRO A 60 2.46 -17.86 -3.58
CA PRO A 60 2.32 -18.05 -5.02
C PRO A 60 1.37 -19.21 -5.41
N SER A 61 1.01 -20.08 -4.46
CA SER A 61 0.01 -21.13 -4.67
C SER A 61 -1.43 -20.64 -4.50
N ARG A 62 -1.63 -19.40 -4.03
CA ARG A 62 -2.95 -18.79 -3.85
C ARG A 62 -3.56 -18.43 -5.20
N PHE A 63 -4.88 -18.58 -5.32
CA PHE A 63 -5.62 -18.09 -6.48
C PHE A 63 -5.55 -16.56 -6.56
N SER A 64 -5.04 -15.99 -7.65
CA SER A 64 -4.94 -14.52 -7.82
C SER A 64 -6.26 -13.77 -7.67
N ILE A 65 -7.40 -14.45 -7.90
CA ILE A 65 -8.74 -13.87 -7.72
C ILE A 65 -9.02 -13.45 -6.27
N VAL A 66 -8.40 -14.08 -5.27
CA VAL A 66 -8.57 -13.70 -3.86
C VAL A 66 -7.67 -12.54 -3.43
N ASP A 67 -6.78 -12.07 -4.32
CA ASP A 67 -5.99 -10.85 -4.12
C ASP A 67 -6.73 -9.62 -4.67
N PHE A 68 -7.79 -9.83 -5.47
CA PHE A 68 -8.68 -8.75 -5.90
C PHE A 68 -9.76 -8.52 -4.84
N PRO A 69 -10.07 -7.25 -4.48
CA PRO A 69 -11.09 -6.95 -3.49
C PRO A 69 -12.49 -7.15 -4.07
N LEU A 70 -12.89 -8.40 -4.34
CA LEU A 70 -14.18 -8.75 -4.95
C LEU A 70 -15.40 -8.24 -4.18
N HIS A 71 -15.25 -7.97 -2.88
CA HIS A 71 -16.31 -7.33 -2.08
C HIS A 71 -16.68 -5.95 -2.64
N LEU A 72 -15.73 -5.18 -3.15
CA LEU A 72 -15.94 -3.82 -3.63
C LEU A 72 -16.80 -3.76 -4.91
N PRO A 73 -16.51 -4.49 -6.00
CA PRO A 73 -17.40 -4.50 -7.16
C PRO A 73 -18.75 -5.14 -6.83
N LEU A 74 -18.82 -6.12 -5.91
CA LEU A 74 -20.10 -6.67 -5.46
C LEU A 74 -20.95 -5.63 -4.72
N GLU A 75 -20.33 -4.82 -3.85
CA GLU A 75 -20.99 -3.74 -3.13
C GLU A 75 -21.47 -2.63 -4.08
N LEU A 76 -20.65 -2.25 -5.07
CA LEU A 76 -20.93 -1.14 -5.98
C LEU A 76 -21.87 -1.50 -7.14
N LEU A 77 -21.74 -2.70 -7.71
CA LEU A 77 -22.48 -3.14 -8.89
C LEU A 77 -23.68 -4.03 -8.54
N GLY A 78 -23.69 -4.62 -7.34
CA GLY A 78 -24.57 -5.73 -7.01
C GLY A 78 -24.08 -7.05 -7.60
N VAL A 79 -24.71 -8.14 -7.15
CA VAL A 79 -24.28 -9.51 -7.48
C VAL A 79 -24.38 -9.80 -8.98
N ASP A 80 -25.52 -9.50 -9.60
CA ASP A 80 -25.79 -9.88 -11.00
C ASP A 80 -24.84 -9.18 -11.99
N ALA A 81 -24.68 -7.86 -11.86
CA ALA A 81 -23.80 -7.10 -12.74
C ALA A 81 -22.33 -7.45 -12.51
N CYS A 82 -21.92 -7.72 -11.27
CA CYS A 82 -20.56 -8.17 -10.98
C CYS A 82 -20.26 -9.54 -11.62
N LEU A 83 -21.18 -10.50 -11.54
CA LEU A 83 -21.03 -11.80 -12.19
C LEU A 83 -20.97 -11.68 -13.72
N GLN A 84 -21.76 -10.78 -14.31
CA GLN A 84 -21.71 -10.52 -15.74
C GLN A 84 -20.36 -9.93 -16.16
N VAL A 85 -19.83 -8.97 -15.41
CA VAL A 85 -18.49 -8.39 -15.67
C VAL A 85 -17.40 -9.46 -15.52
N LEU A 86 -17.46 -10.29 -14.47
CA LEU A 86 -16.51 -11.40 -14.29
C LEU A 86 -16.57 -12.39 -15.46
N ALA A 87 -17.77 -12.73 -15.94
CA ALA A 87 -17.94 -13.57 -17.11
C ALA A 87 -17.34 -12.92 -18.37
N CYS A 88 -17.55 -11.62 -18.59
CA CYS A 88 -16.92 -10.90 -19.70
C CYS A 88 -15.40 -10.92 -19.61
N ILE A 89 -14.81 -10.71 -18.43
CA ILE A 89 -13.37 -10.77 -18.21
C ILE A 89 -12.82 -12.17 -18.50
N LEU A 90 -13.45 -13.22 -17.95
CA LEU A 90 -13.03 -14.62 -18.15
C LEU A 90 -13.13 -15.07 -19.61
N LEU A 91 -14.02 -14.45 -20.39
CA LEU A 91 -14.22 -14.70 -21.81
C LEU A 91 -13.42 -13.73 -22.71
N GLU A 92 -12.56 -12.90 -22.12
CA GLU A 92 -11.77 -11.88 -22.83
C GLU A 92 -12.61 -10.95 -23.73
N HIS A 93 -13.86 -10.67 -23.31
CA HIS A 93 -14.72 -9.72 -24.01
C HIS A 93 -14.23 -8.29 -23.80
N LYS A 94 -14.23 -7.50 -24.88
CA LYS A 94 -13.89 -6.07 -24.86
C LYS A 94 -15.07 -5.21 -24.45
#